data_AF-A0A6M5FH72-F1
#
_entry.id   AF-A0A6M5FH72-F1
#
_cell.length_a   1.000
_cell.length_b   1.000
_cell.length_c   1.000
_cell.angle_alpha   90.00
_cell.angle_beta   90.00
_cell.angle_gamma   90.00
#
_symmetry.space_group_name_H-M   'P 1'
#
loop_
_entity.id
_entity.type
_entity.pdbx_description
1 polymer ?
#
loop_
_entity_poly.entity_id
_entity_poly.type
_entity_poly.pdbx_seq_one_letter_code
_entity_poly.pdbx_strand_id
1 'polypeptide(L)'
;MNHTIFDDIVSGTVKSWRVWEDEQFLAFLTPFPNTPGVTVVIPKHNPGDYIFAIDETLYLEFMRAVRQVARLLERAFNTPRVALVFEGTGVAHVHAKLYPLHGDLAGRTDVWAENAEFHESYRGWLTTTEGPKMDEAELDRIQAQIIAAQG
;
A
#
# COMPACT_ATOMS: atom_id res chain seq x y z
N MET A 1 -3.20 -12.88 -18.74
CA MET A 1 -3.33 -12.78 -17.27
C MET A 1 -4.71 -13.25 -16.88
N ASN A 2 -4.89 -13.76 -15.66
CA ASN A 2 -6.16 -14.31 -15.21
C ASN A 2 -7.09 -13.19 -14.71
N HIS A 3 -8.39 -13.37 -14.93
CA HIS A 3 -9.46 -12.53 -14.40
C HIS A 3 -9.44 -12.52 -12.87
N THR A 4 -9.63 -11.35 -12.27
CA THR A 4 -9.61 -11.10 -10.83
C THR A 4 -10.88 -10.36 -10.37
N ILE A 5 -11.13 -10.32 -9.06
CA ILE A 5 -12.22 -9.54 -8.49
C ILE A 5 -12.12 -8.04 -8.83
N PHE A 6 -10.91 -7.53 -9.10
CA PHE A 6 -10.74 -6.13 -9.51
C PHE A 6 -11.24 -5.89 -10.93
N ASP A 7 -11.15 -6.87 -11.83
CA ASP A 7 -11.75 -6.78 -13.17
C ASP A 7 -13.28 -6.68 -13.07
N ASP A 8 -13.89 -7.45 -12.16
CA ASP A 8 -15.33 -7.34 -11.87
C ASP A 8 -15.71 -5.98 -11.26
N ILE A 9 -14.84 -5.40 -10.43
CA ILE A 9 -15.04 -4.06 -9.86
C ILE A 9 -14.98 -3.00 -10.96
N VAL A 10 -13.99 -3.09 -11.86
CA VAL A 10 -13.80 -2.17 -13.00
C VAL A 10 -14.99 -2.25 -13.94
N SER A 11 -15.47 -3.44 -14.30
CA SER A 11 -16.64 -3.64 -15.16
C SER A 11 -17.96 -3.24 -14.49
N GLY A 12 -17.99 -3.15 -13.16
CA GLY A 12 -19.21 -2.88 -12.40
C GLY A 12 -20.10 -4.10 -12.20
N THR A 13 -19.59 -5.31 -12.45
CA THR A 13 -20.29 -6.58 -12.23
C THR A 13 -20.55 -6.84 -10.74
N VAL A 14 -19.64 -6.35 -9.87
CA VAL A 14 -19.76 -6.41 -8.42
C VAL A 14 -19.91 -5.01 -7.84
N LYS A 15 -20.72 -4.91 -6.77
CA LYS A 15 -20.85 -3.67 -6.00
C LYS A 15 -19.48 -3.22 -5.49
N SER A 16 -19.15 -1.96 -5.75
CA SER A 16 -17.97 -1.29 -5.21
C SER A 16 -18.32 0.12 -4.77
N TRP A 17 -17.61 0.63 -3.75
CA TRP A 17 -17.74 2.01 -3.29
C TRP A 17 -16.61 2.83 -3.92
N ARG A 18 -16.78 3.16 -5.20
CA ARG A 18 -15.83 3.97 -5.96
C ARG A 18 -15.75 5.39 -5.36
N VAL A 19 -14.54 5.88 -5.15
CA VAL A 19 -14.29 7.21 -4.55
C VAL A 19 -13.58 8.16 -5.51
N TRP A 20 -12.86 7.62 -6.50
CA TRP A 20 -12.19 8.39 -7.53
C TRP A 20 -11.88 7.48 -8.72
N GLU A 21 -11.91 8.02 -9.93
CA GLU A 21 -11.66 7.29 -11.17
C GLU A 21 -11.17 8.29 -12.22
N ASP A 22 -10.20 7.89 -13.04
CA ASP A 22 -9.83 8.59 -14.28
C ASP A 22 -9.87 7.61 -15.47
N GLU A 23 -9.21 7.90 -16.59
CA GLU A 23 -9.19 6.99 -17.74
C GLU A 23 -8.50 5.66 -17.43
N GLN A 24 -7.40 5.68 -16.66
CA GLN A 24 -6.51 4.53 -16.47
C GLN A 24 -6.61 3.88 -15.09
N PHE A 25 -7.06 4.60 -14.07
CA PHE A 25 -7.03 4.19 -12.68
C PHE A 25 -8.40 4.27 -12.02
N LEU A 26 -8.59 3.45 -11.00
CA LEU A 26 -9.79 3.41 -10.19
C LEU A 26 -9.41 3.30 -8.70
N ALA A 27 -10.11 4.05 -7.86
CA ALA A 27 -10.01 3.98 -6.41
C ALA A 27 -11.36 3.65 -5.77
N PHE A 28 -11.36 2.72 -4.82
CA PHE A 28 -12.56 2.26 -4.13
C PHE A 28 -12.28 1.85 -2.68
N LEU A 29 -13.30 1.89 -1.82
CA LEU A 29 -13.17 1.41 -0.45
C LEU A 29 -13.15 -0.12 -0.39
N THR A 30 -12.31 -0.66 0.48
CA THR A 30 -12.39 -2.09 0.85
C THR A 30 -13.57 -2.31 1.80
N PRO A 31 -14.34 -3.41 1.67
CA PRO A 31 -15.32 -3.82 2.68
C PRO A 31 -14.69 -4.34 3.98
N PHE A 32 -13.37 -4.57 4.00
CA PHE A 32 -12.63 -5.06 5.16
C PHE A 32 -11.59 -4.02 5.64
N PRO A 33 -12.01 -2.80 6.04
CA PRO A 33 -11.08 -1.77 6.48
C PRO A 33 -10.59 -2.06 7.91
N ASN A 34 -9.30 -1.85 8.18
CA ASN A 34 -8.76 -1.80 9.54
C ASN A 34 -8.84 -0.39 10.16
N THR A 35 -9.20 0.63 9.37
CA THR A 35 -9.42 2.01 9.82
C THR A 35 -10.41 2.73 8.88
N PRO A 36 -11.15 3.76 9.32
CA PRO A 36 -12.07 4.44 8.42
C PRO A 36 -11.37 5.01 7.17
N GLY A 37 -11.94 4.75 6.00
CA GLY A 37 -11.45 5.31 4.73
C GLY A 37 -10.34 4.51 4.03
N VAL A 38 -10.04 3.28 4.44
CA VAL A 38 -9.08 2.44 3.69
C VAL A 38 -9.52 2.31 2.24
N THR A 39 -8.66 2.80 1.36
CA THR A 39 -8.94 2.90 -0.07
C THR A 39 -7.91 2.10 -0.84
N VAL A 40 -8.38 1.32 -1.81
CA VAL A 40 -7.57 0.57 -2.76
C VAL A 40 -7.53 1.35 -4.06
N VAL A 41 -6.35 1.62 -4.60
CA VAL A 41 -6.15 2.24 -5.92
C VAL A 41 -5.53 1.21 -6.85
N ILE A 42 -6.09 1.06 -8.04
CA ILE A 42 -5.68 0.08 -9.04
C ILE A 42 -5.58 0.71 -10.43
N PRO A 43 -4.71 0.19 -11.32
CA PRO A 43 -4.92 0.31 -12.75
C PRO A 43 -6.24 -0.38 -13.16
N LYS A 44 -6.93 0.12 -14.18
CA LYS A 44 -8.12 -0.55 -14.72
C LYS A 44 -7.77 -1.78 -15.55
N HIS A 45 -6.57 -1.80 -16.13
CA HIS A 45 -6.03 -2.95 -16.85
C HIS A 45 -4.98 -3.64 -16.00
N ASN A 46 -5.16 -4.93 -15.73
CA ASN A 46 -4.26 -5.71 -14.88
C ASN A 46 -2.87 -5.88 -15.54
N PRO A 47 -1.78 -5.30 -14.99
CA PRO A 47 -0.43 -5.43 -15.52
C PRO A 47 0.36 -6.57 -14.83
N GLY A 48 -0.23 -7.28 -13.88
CA GLY A 48 0.45 -8.15 -12.92
C GLY A 48 0.20 -7.67 -11.48
N ASP A 49 0.77 -8.35 -10.50
CA ASP A 49 0.54 -8.11 -9.06
C ASP A 49 1.68 -7.37 -8.35
N TYR A 50 2.87 -7.38 -8.94
CA TYR A 50 4.07 -6.83 -8.32
C TYR A 50 4.44 -5.44 -8.87
N ILE A 51 4.42 -4.44 -7.98
CA ILE A 51 4.63 -3.03 -8.32
C ILE A 51 5.98 -2.74 -9.00
N PHE A 52 7.03 -3.50 -8.68
CA PHE A 52 8.36 -3.29 -9.26
C PHE A 52 8.61 -4.11 -10.53
N ALA A 53 7.61 -4.85 -11.04
CA ALA A 53 7.67 -5.57 -12.30
C ALA A 53 6.86 -4.91 -13.44
N ILE A 54 6.10 -3.84 -13.15
CA ILE A 54 5.35 -3.12 -14.18
C ILE A 54 6.25 -2.15 -14.95
N ASP A 55 5.80 -1.71 -16.13
CA ASP A 55 6.50 -0.72 -16.94
C ASP A 55 6.73 0.60 -16.19
N GLU A 56 7.87 1.26 -16.44
CA GLU A 56 8.27 2.49 -15.74
C GLU A 56 7.26 3.64 -15.95
N THR A 57 6.70 3.75 -17.16
CA THR A 57 5.70 4.78 -17.46
C THR A 57 4.46 4.55 -16.61
N LEU A 58 3.95 3.31 -16.60
CA LEU A 58 2.78 2.93 -15.80
C LEU A 58 3.04 3.11 -14.30
N TYR A 59 4.23 2.75 -13.81
CA TYR A 59 4.63 2.96 -12.42
C TYR A 59 4.53 4.44 -12.02
N LEU A 60 5.10 5.35 -12.82
CA LEU A 60 5.07 6.78 -12.54
C LEU A 60 3.65 7.37 -12.59
N GLU A 61 2.83 6.95 -13.55
CA GLU A 61 1.43 7.35 -13.66
C GLU A 61 0.60 6.84 -12.49
N PHE A 62 0.82 5.58 -12.09
CA PHE A 62 0.13 4.98 -10.96
C PHE A 62 0.46 5.70 -9.65
N MET A 63 1.73 6.03 -9.42
CA MET A 63 2.13 6.80 -8.23
C MET A 63 1.52 8.21 -8.20
N ARG A 64 1.25 8.84 -9.35
CA ARG A 64 0.50 10.10 -9.42
C ARG A 64 -0.96 9.92 -9.01
N ALA A 65 -1.62 8.86 -9.49
CA ALA A 65 -2.98 8.52 -9.09
C ALA A 65 -3.09 8.23 -7.58
N VAL A 66 -2.16 7.43 -7.03
CA VAL A 66 -2.06 7.14 -5.60
C VAL A 66 -1.91 8.41 -4.77
N ARG A 67 -1.03 9.32 -5.18
CA ARG A 67 -0.87 10.63 -4.51
C ARG A 67 -2.13 11.48 -4.56
N GLN A 68 -2.84 11.48 -5.70
CA GLN A 68 -4.10 12.21 -5.85
C GLN A 68 -5.17 11.71 -4.86
N VAL A 69 -5.31 10.39 -4.74
CA VAL A 69 -6.26 9.76 -3.83
C VAL A 69 -5.87 9.98 -2.37
N ALA A 70 -4.59 9.89 -2.01
CA ALA A 70 -4.13 10.19 -0.66
C ALA A 70 -4.52 11.62 -0.23
N ARG A 71 -4.36 12.62 -1.10
CA ARG A 71 -4.79 14.00 -0.82
C ARG A 71 -6.31 14.18 -0.71
N LEU A 72 -7.10 13.33 -1.37
CA LEU A 72 -8.55 13.30 -1.17
C LEU A 72 -8.89 12.79 0.23
N LEU A 73 -8.21 11.74 0.68
CA LEU A 73 -8.38 11.17 2.01
C LEU A 73 -7.95 12.13 3.13
N GLU A 74 -6.83 12.83 2.97
CA GLU A 74 -6.38 13.88 3.90
C GLU A 74 -7.49 14.92 4.13
N ARG A 75 -8.07 15.43 3.05
CA ARG A 75 -9.17 16.42 3.11
C ARG A 75 -10.45 15.84 3.70
N ALA A 76 -10.81 14.62 3.30
CA ALA A 76 -12.07 13.99 3.71
C ALA A 76 -12.11 13.67 5.21
N PHE A 77 -10.96 13.27 5.77
CA PHE A 77 -10.86 12.86 7.19
C PHE A 77 -10.14 13.89 8.06
N ASN A 78 -9.74 15.03 7.49
CA ASN A 78 -8.93 16.05 8.17
C ASN A 78 -7.70 15.44 8.87
N THR A 79 -7.07 14.46 8.23
CA THR A 79 -5.84 13.83 8.72
C THR A 79 -4.63 14.50 8.08
N PRO A 80 -3.54 14.75 8.83
CA PRO A 80 -2.32 15.29 8.25
C PRO A 80 -1.54 14.28 7.41
N ARG A 81 -1.85 12.97 7.48
CA ARG A 81 -1.05 11.91 6.86
C ARG A 81 -1.88 10.70 6.44
N VAL A 82 -1.47 10.06 5.35
CA VAL A 82 -2.02 8.79 4.86
C VAL A 82 -0.85 7.82 4.66
N ALA A 83 -0.94 6.62 5.24
CA ALA A 83 0.04 5.57 4.99
C ALA A 83 -0.27 4.86 3.65
N LEU A 84 0.78 4.42 2.98
CA LEU A 84 0.73 3.71 1.69
C LEU A 84 1.40 2.35 1.82
N VAL A 85 0.73 1.31 1.35
CA VAL A 85 1.28 -0.06 1.29
C VAL A 85 1.08 -0.63 -0.11
N PHE A 86 2.18 -1.14 -0.67
CA PHE A 86 2.18 -2.12 -1.76
C PHE A 86 2.71 -3.44 -1.21
N GLU A 87 1.90 -4.50 -1.30
CA GLU A 87 2.26 -5.81 -0.74
C GLU A 87 2.45 -6.87 -1.84
N GLY A 88 1.69 -6.77 -2.94
CA GLY A 88 1.76 -7.73 -4.05
C GLY A 88 1.12 -9.09 -3.73
N THR A 89 0.28 -9.18 -2.69
CA THR A 89 -0.41 -10.42 -2.30
C THR A 89 -1.93 -10.21 -2.20
N GLY A 90 -2.68 -11.30 -2.03
CA GLY A 90 -4.14 -11.29 -1.86
C GLY A 90 -4.93 -11.28 -3.17
N VAL A 91 -4.71 -10.28 -4.02
CA VAL A 91 -5.31 -10.20 -5.36
C VAL A 91 -4.19 -10.05 -6.40
N ALA A 92 -4.21 -10.91 -7.42
CA ALA A 92 -3.20 -10.95 -8.48
C ALA A 92 -3.35 -9.79 -9.49
N HIS A 93 -3.36 -8.57 -8.98
CA HIS A 93 -3.48 -7.30 -9.69
C HIS A 93 -2.89 -6.21 -8.79
N VAL A 94 -1.89 -5.48 -9.28
CA VAL A 94 -1.17 -4.46 -8.52
C VAL A 94 -2.13 -3.43 -7.94
N HIS A 95 -1.98 -3.16 -6.65
CA HIS A 95 -2.88 -2.26 -5.94
C HIS A 95 -2.18 -1.55 -4.79
N ALA A 96 -2.44 -0.25 -4.68
CA ALA A 96 -2.02 0.56 -3.55
C ALA A 96 -3.10 0.52 -2.47
N LYS A 97 -2.72 0.26 -1.23
CA LYS A 97 -3.61 0.41 -0.07
C LYS A 97 -3.26 1.70 0.66
N LEU A 98 -4.24 2.59 0.77
CA LEU A 98 -4.13 3.89 1.44
C LEU A 98 -4.90 3.86 2.75
N TYR A 99 -4.22 4.23 3.85
CA TYR A 99 -4.75 4.21 5.20
C TYR A 99 -4.70 5.62 5.80
N PRO A 100 -5.84 6.32 5.93
CA PRO A 100 -5.87 7.60 6.63
C PRO A 100 -5.43 7.41 8.09
N LEU A 101 -4.44 8.19 8.54
CA LEU A 101 -3.94 8.09 9.91
C LEU A 101 -4.78 8.99 10.81
N HIS A 102 -5.85 8.44 11.38
CA HIS A 102 -6.73 9.18 12.28
C HIS A 102 -6.05 9.50 13.61
N GLY A 103 -6.49 10.59 14.25
CA GLY A 103 -5.98 11.06 15.54
C GLY A 103 -5.29 12.42 15.46
N ASP A 104 -4.88 12.93 16.62
CA ASP A 104 -4.16 14.20 16.72
C ASP A 104 -2.67 13.98 16.42
N LEU A 105 -2.35 14.02 15.13
CA LEU A 105 -1.00 13.82 14.58
C LEU A 105 -0.36 15.12 14.06
N ALA A 106 -1.03 16.26 14.22
CA ALA A 106 -0.52 17.53 13.74
C ALA A 106 0.77 17.91 14.50
N GLY A 107 1.89 18.02 13.78
CA GLY A 107 3.19 18.30 14.39
C GLY A 107 3.80 17.15 15.19
N ARG A 108 3.19 15.95 15.19
CA ARG A 108 3.69 14.76 15.88
C ARG A 108 4.26 13.75 14.89
N THR A 109 5.46 13.26 15.19
CA THR A 109 6.15 12.21 14.41
C THR A 109 6.61 11.06 15.29
N ASP A 110 6.49 11.20 16.60
CA ASP A 110 6.96 10.30 17.65
C ASP A 110 5.82 9.43 18.20
N VAL A 111 4.92 8.99 17.32
CA VAL A 111 3.82 8.09 17.68
C VAL A 111 4.25 6.67 17.33
N TRP A 112 4.67 5.93 18.36
CA TRP A 112 5.22 4.59 18.24
C TRP A 112 4.23 3.54 18.73
N ALA A 113 4.36 2.32 18.22
CA ALA A 113 3.65 1.17 18.75
C ALA A 113 4.18 0.82 20.14
N GLU A 114 3.31 0.31 21.03
CA GLU A 114 3.68 -0.06 22.40
C GLU A 114 4.46 -1.38 22.48
N ASN A 115 4.30 -2.23 21.48
CA ASN A 115 4.89 -3.57 21.43
C ASN A 115 5.93 -3.64 20.30
N ALA A 116 6.88 -4.57 20.42
CA ALA A 116 7.81 -4.88 19.35
C ALA A 116 7.52 -6.26 18.76
N GLU A 117 7.64 -6.43 17.45
CA GLU A 117 7.37 -7.68 16.74
C GLU A 117 8.44 -7.97 15.68
N PHE A 118 8.89 -9.22 15.61
CA PHE A 118 9.82 -9.68 14.57
C PHE A 118 9.45 -11.09 14.09
N HIS A 119 9.47 -11.27 12.78
CA HIS A 119 9.16 -12.52 12.11
C HIS A 119 10.15 -12.73 10.96
N GLU A 120 10.84 -13.87 10.95
CA GLU A 120 11.83 -14.19 9.90
C GLU A 120 11.19 -14.42 8.52
N SER A 121 9.93 -14.85 8.50
CA SER A 121 9.19 -15.16 7.28
C SER A 121 7.88 -14.39 7.24
N TYR A 122 7.49 -13.99 6.03
CA TYR A 122 6.22 -13.30 5.77
C TYR A 122 5.02 -14.12 6.28
N ARG A 123 4.14 -13.49 7.06
CA ARG A 123 3.01 -14.15 7.74
C ARG A 123 1.65 -13.94 7.06
N GLY A 124 1.63 -13.33 5.88
CA GLY A 124 0.39 -12.92 5.22
C GLY A 124 -0.08 -11.51 5.56
N TRP A 125 0.76 -10.72 6.25
CA TRP A 125 0.57 -9.31 6.52
C TRP A 125 1.91 -8.62 6.80
N LEU A 126 1.93 -7.30 6.64
CA LEU A 126 3.02 -6.39 7.02
C LEU A 126 2.58 -5.48 8.17
N THR A 127 3.50 -5.12 9.05
CA THR A 127 3.30 -4.10 10.08
C THR A 127 4.39 -3.05 10.01
N THR A 128 4.07 -1.84 10.47
CA THR A 128 5.02 -0.77 10.73
C THR A 128 5.44 -0.72 12.21
N THR A 129 4.96 -1.65 13.03
CA THR A 129 5.47 -1.88 14.39
C THR A 129 6.95 -2.24 14.33
N GLU A 130 7.76 -1.64 15.21
CA GLU A 130 9.19 -1.93 15.28
C GLU A 130 9.47 -3.35 15.80
N GLY A 131 10.63 -3.89 15.44
CA GLY A 131 11.17 -5.11 16.06
C GLY A 131 12.06 -4.79 17.26
N PRO A 132 12.46 -5.81 18.05
CA PRO A 132 13.55 -5.64 19.01
C PRO A 132 14.85 -5.23 18.29
N LYS A 133 15.76 -4.56 19.02
CA LYS A 133 17.09 -4.21 18.47
C LYS A 133 17.79 -5.49 17.98
N MET A 134 18.13 -5.52 16.69
CA MET A 134 18.90 -6.59 16.08
C MET A 134 20.38 -6.49 16.48
N ASP A 135 21.05 -7.64 16.59
CA ASP A 135 22.50 -7.70 16.84
C ASP A 135 23.28 -6.97 15.74
N GLU A 136 24.33 -6.24 16.13
CA GLU A 136 25.10 -5.40 15.20
C GLU A 136 25.86 -6.24 14.16
N ALA A 137 26.38 -7.42 14.53
CA ALA A 137 27.05 -8.29 13.57
C ALA A 137 26.05 -8.91 12.57
N GLU A 138 24.81 -9.14 13.00
CA GLU A 138 23.74 -9.58 12.11
C GLU A 138 23.34 -8.48 11.12
N LEU A 139 23.23 -7.22 11.58
CA LEU A 139 22.98 -6.06 10.71
C LEU A 139 24.10 -5.90 9.68
N ASP A 140 25.36 -6.00 10.09
CA ASP A 140 26.52 -5.94 9.20
C ASP A 140 26.46 -7.02 8.12
N ARG A 141 26.09 -8.25 8.50
CA ARG A 141 25.93 -9.37 7.57
C ARG A 141 24.83 -9.12 6.54
N ILE A 142 23.65 -8.67 6.98
CA ILE A 142 22.53 -8.34 6.09
C ILE A 142 22.89 -7.18 5.16
N GLN A 143 23.54 -6.14 5.69
CA GLN A 143 24.01 -5.01 4.90
C GLN A 143 24.98 -5.46 3.79
N ALA A 144 25.99 -6.27 4.15
CA ALA A 144 26.95 -6.80 3.19
C ALA A 144 26.27 -7.64 2.10
N GLN A 145 25.26 -8.45 2.46
CA GLN A 145 24.47 -9.22 1.50
C GLN A 145 23.72 -8.32 0.51
N ILE A 146 23.11 -7.23 0.96
CA ILE A 146 22.40 -6.28 0.09
C ILE A 146 23.37 -5.52 -0.82
N ILE A 147 24.50 -5.03 -0.28
CA ILE A 147 25.52 -4.32 -1.06
C ILE A 147 26.10 -5.23 -2.15
N ALA A 148 26.38 -6.50 -1.83
CA ALA A 148 26.89 -7.46 -2.81
C ALA A 148 25.91 -7.72 -3.97
N ALA A 149 24.62 -7.43 -3.80
CA ALA A 149 23.60 -7.58 -4.84
C ALA A 149 23.50 -6.37 -5.79
N GLN A 150 24.25 -5.28 -5.58
CA GLN A 150 24.19 -4.07 -6.41
C GLN A 150 24.77 -4.24 -7.83
N GLY A 151 25.46 -5.36 -8.10
CA GLY A 151 26.14 -5.62 -9.37
C GLY A 151 27.57 -5.09 -9.40
#